data_AF-A0A078FPC9-F1
#
_entry.id   AF-A0A078FPC9-F1
#
_cell.length_a   1.000
_cell.length_b   1.000
_cell.length_c   1.000
_cell.angle_alpha   90.00
_cell.angle_beta   90.00
_cell.angle_gamma   90.00
#
_symmetry.space_group_name_H-M   'P 1'
#
loop_
_entity.id
_entity.type
_entity.pdbx_description
1 polymer ?
#
loop_
_entity_poly.entity_id
_entity_poly.type
_entity_poly.pdbx_seq_one_letter_code
_entity_poly.pdbx_strand_id
1 'polypeptide(L)'
;MKNKFVNSARHVWDRAVYLLPRVDQLWYKYSHMEEMLGNIAGARQIFERWMNWSPDQQGWLSFAKFELRYNETERARSIYERFFLCHPKASSFIRYAEFEVKCGEVSRARDVYERAMEKLEGDYEEAEMLYLAFAEFEQGCNEFQRARVIYKFALDHIPIGRAEELYTRFIAFEKQHGDKQGIEDAIVGRRRTL
;
A
#
# COMPACT_ATOMS: atom_id res chain seq x y z
N MET A 1 19.14 -27.32 -28.63
CA MET A 1 18.63 -26.34 -29.62
C MET A 1 17.63 -25.31 -29.05
N LYS A 2 17.17 -25.39 -27.78
CA LYS A 2 16.19 -24.43 -27.22
C LYS A 2 16.73 -23.01 -26.93
N ASN A 3 18.04 -22.83 -26.82
CA ASN A 3 18.63 -21.55 -26.36
C ASN A 3 19.02 -20.56 -27.48
N LYS A 4 18.94 -20.94 -28.77
CA LYS A 4 19.36 -20.05 -29.88
C LYS A 4 18.40 -18.87 -30.11
N PHE A 5 17.09 -19.06 -29.87
CA PHE A 5 16.09 -18.01 -30.07
C PHE A 5 15.93 -17.07 -28.86
N VAL A 6 16.53 -17.41 -27.71
CA VAL A 6 16.40 -16.61 -26.48
C VAL A 6 17.06 -15.25 -26.63
N ASN A 7 18.26 -15.20 -27.20
CA ASN A 7 18.96 -13.93 -27.43
C ASN A 7 18.22 -13.07 -28.46
N SER A 8 17.73 -13.67 -29.55
CA SER A 8 16.89 -12.96 -30.52
C SER A 8 15.61 -12.42 -29.89
N ALA A 9 14.95 -13.20 -29.02
CA ALA A 9 13.77 -12.76 -28.29
C ALA A 9 14.09 -11.59 -27.35
N ARG A 10 15.21 -11.63 -26.60
CA ARG A 10 15.67 -10.51 -25.77
C ARG A 10 15.86 -9.24 -26.59
N HIS A 11 16.52 -9.31 -27.74
CA HIS A 11 16.70 -8.15 -28.61
C HIS A 11 15.37 -7.56 -29.11
N VAL A 12 14.39 -8.42 -29.43
CA VAL A 12 13.05 -7.96 -29.81
C VAL A 12 12.36 -7.27 -28.64
N TRP A 13 12.40 -7.86 -27.45
CA TRP A 13 11.81 -7.27 -26.25
C TRP A 13 12.49 -5.96 -25.84
N ASP A 14 13.81 -5.91 -25.85
CA ASP A 14 14.59 -4.69 -25.58
C ASP A 14 14.19 -3.56 -26.52
N ARG A 15 14.06 -3.87 -27.82
CA ARG A 15 13.62 -2.89 -28.80
C ARG A 15 12.17 -2.47 -28.60
N ALA A 16 11.28 -3.41 -28.29
CA ALA A 16 9.86 -3.13 -28.04
C ALA A 16 9.68 -2.21 -26.82
N VAL A 17 10.37 -2.52 -25.73
CA VAL A 17 10.34 -1.75 -24.48
C VAL A 17 11.01 -0.38 -24.65
N TYR A 18 12.08 -0.29 -25.44
CA TYR A 18 12.71 0.99 -25.78
C TYR A 18 11.80 1.90 -26.62
N LEU A 19 11.08 1.32 -27.59
CA LEU A 19 10.18 2.08 -28.46
C LEU A 19 8.87 2.47 -27.76
N LEU A 20 8.35 1.60 -26.88
CA LEU A 20 7.06 1.75 -26.22
C LEU A 20 7.20 1.59 -24.69
N PRO A 21 7.93 2.48 -24.01
CA PRO A 21 8.23 2.33 -22.58
C PRO A 21 6.99 2.49 -21.68
N ARG A 22 5.93 3.13 -22.16
CA ARG A 22 4.68 3.36 -21.41
C ARG A 22 3.71 2.17 -21.43
N VAL A 23 4.01 1.11 -22.20
CA VAL A 23 3.12 -0.05 -22.31
C VAL A 23 3.55 -1.09 -21.28
N ASP A 24 2.92 -1.05 -20.12
CA ASP A 24 3.20 -1.96 -18.99
C ASP A 24 3.14 -3.44 -19.37
N GLN A 25 2.23 -3.81 -20.28
CA GLN A 25 2.09 -5.19 -20.75
C GLN A 25 3.36 -5.76 -21.39
N LEU A 26 4.18 -4.92 -22.03
CA LEU A 26 5.46 -5.34 -22.62
C LEU A 26 6.46 -5.69 -21.53
N TRP A 27 6.55 -4.85 -20.49
CA TRP A 27 7.42 -5.08 -19.35
C TRP A 27 7.03 -6.36 -18.60
N TYR A 28 5.74 -6.58 -18.35
CA TYR A 28 5.23 -7.81 -17.73
C TYR A 28 5.60 -9.07 -18.52
N LYS A 29 5.39 -9.04 -19.85
CA LYS A 29 5.71 -10.20 -20.70
C LYS A 29 7.22 -10.44 -20.78
N TYR A 30 8.01 -9.37 -20.79
CA TYR A 30 9.46 -9.47 -20.83
C TYR A 30 10.04 -10.00 -19.51
N SER A 31 9.58 -9.49 -18.36
CA SER A 31 9.98 -9.99 -17.05
C SER A 31 9.56 -11.44 -16.85
N HIS A 32 8.35 -11.81 -17.28
CA HIS A 32 7.87 -13.19 -17.24
C HIS A 32 8.72 -14.13 -18.11
N MET A 33 9.15 -13.69 -19.29
CA MET A 33 10.05 -14.47 -20.14
C MET A 33 11.40 -14.74 -19.42
N GLU A 34 12.02 -13.73 -18.81
CA GLU A 34 13.27 -13.93 -18.06
C GLU A 34 13.09 -14.81 -16.82
N GLU A 35 11.93 -14.72 -16.14
CA GLU A 35 11.57 -15.58 -15.01
C GLU A 35 11.45 -17.05 -15.46
N MET A 36 10.79 -17.31 -16.59
CA MET A 36 10.68 -18.65 -17.18
C MET A 36 12.01 -19.24 -17.65
N LEU A 37 12.98 -18.38 -17.98
CA LEU A 37 14.35 -18.78 -18.31
C LEU A 37 15.23 -19.02 -17.07
N GLY A 38 14.71 -18.76 -15.86
CA GLY A 38 15.45 -18.87 -14.60
C GLY A 38 16.45 -17.73 -14.38
N ASN A 39 16.42 -16.68 -15.21
CA ASN A 39 17.33 -15.55 -15.11
C ASN A 39 16.76 -14.45 -14.21
N ILE A 40 16.78 -14.71 -12.90
CA ILE A 40 16.23 -13.82 -11.87
C ILE A 40 16.95 -12.46 -11.90
N ALA A 41 18.27 -12.46 -12.10
CA ALA A 41 19.05 -11.23 -12.19
C ALA A 41 18.66 -10.37 -13.40
N GLY A 42 18.40 -11.01 -14.55
CA GLY A 42 17.88 -10.32 -15.75
C GLY A 42 16.48 -9.75 -15.51
N ALA A 43 15.57 -10.54 -14.93
CA ALA A 43 14.22 -10.09 -14.59
C ALA A 43 14.26 -8.84 -13.68
N ARG A 44 15.15 -8.81 -12.67
CA ARG A 44 15.36 -7.65 -11.81
C ARG A 44 15.83 -6.41 -12.56
N GLN A 45 16.81 -6.55 -13.45
CA GLN A 45 17.29 -5.42 -14.24
C GLN A 45 16.19 -4.84 -15.14
N ILE A 46 15.30 -5.69 -15.65
CA ILE A 46 14.13 -5.25 -16.42
C ILE A 46 13.17 -4.47 -15.52
N PHE A 47 12.86 -4.95 -14.33
CA PHE A 47 12.03 -4.21 -13.38
C PHE A 47 12.66 -2.87 -12.98
N GLU A 48 13.96 -2.82 -12.69
CA GLU A 48 14.65 -1.56 -12.38
C GLU A 48 14.59 -0.56 -13.54
N ARG A 49 14.81 -1.03 -14.78
CA ARG A 49 14.64 -0.21 -15.98
C ARG A 49 13.20 0.28 -16.11
N TRP A 50 12.22 -0.54 -15.78
CA TRP A 50 10.81 -0.16 -15.81
C TRP A 50 10.52 0.93 -14.78
N MET A 51 11.04 0.81 -13.56
CA MET A 51 10.86 1.80 -12.49
C MET A 51 11.44 3.17 -12.83
N ASN A 52 12.51 3.24 -13.62
CA ASN A 52 13.06 4.50 -14.11
C ASN A 52 12.09 5.29 -14.99
N TRP A 53 11.11 4.63 -15.62
CA TRP A 53 10.06 5.28 -16.39
C TRP A 53 8.85 5.68 -15.53
N SER A 54 8.95 5.56 -14.20
CA SER A 54 7.88 5.87 -13.23
C SER A 54 6.55 5.22 -13.62
N PRO A 55 6.46 3.87 -13.57
CA PRO A 55 5.26 3.17 -13.97
C PRO A 55 4.12 3.41 -12.99
N ASP A 56 2.92 3.00 -13.39
CA ASP A 56 1.75 3.06 -12.54
C ASP A 56 1.93 2.21 -11.27
N GLN A 57 1.10 2.44 -10.26
CA GLN A 57 1.13 1.75 -8.97
C GLN A 57 1.17 0.21 -9.12
N GLN A 58 0.52 -0.34 -10.14
CA GLN A 58 0.54 -1.77 -10.42
C GLN A 58 1.93 -2.30 -10.81
N GLY A 59 2.72 -1.49 -11.51
CA GLY A 59 4.10 -1.83 -11.86
C GLY A 59 4.96 -2.03 -10.62
N TRP A 60 4.93 -1.07 -9.69
CA TRP A 60 5.65 -1.15 -8.41
C TRP A 60 5.21 -2.36 -7.58
N LEU A 61 3.90 -2.62 -7.49
CA LEU A 61 3.39 -3.80 -6.79
C LEU A 61 3.85 -5.10 -7.43
N SER A 62 3.91 -5.18 -8.75
CA SER A 62 4.36 -6.38 -9.43
C SER A 62 5.83 -6.69 -9.14
N PHE A 63 6.66 -5.66 -9.00
CA PHE A 63 8.06 -5.80 -8.64
C PHE A 63 8.22 -6.24 -7.18
N ALA A 64 7.46 -5.65 -6.25
CA ALA A 64 7.44 -6.08 -4.86
C ALA A 64 6.95 -7.54 -4.72
N LYS A 65 5.89 -7.93 -5.44
CA LYS A 65 5.40 -9.31 -5.50
C LYS A 65 6.44 -10.26 -6.09
N PHE A 66 7.24 -9.81 -7.06
CA PHE A 66 8.33 -10.59 -7.62
C PHE A 66 9.42 -10.87 -6.58
N GLU A 67 9.91 -9.87 -5.84
CA GLU A 67 10.92 -10.12 -4.79
C GLU A 67 10.37 -10.97 -3.64
N LEU A 68 9.08 -10.82 -3.30
CA LEU A 68 8.40 -11.67 -2.33
C LEU A 68 8.37 -13.15 -2.74
N ARG A 69 8.24 -13.47 -4.04
CA ARG A 69 8.28 -14.87 -4.52
C ARG A 69 9.63 -15.55 -4.23
N TYR A 70 10.70 -14.76 -4.13
CA TYR A 70 12.05 -15.24 -3.84
C TYR A 70 12.47 -15.05 -2.38
N ASN A 71 11.54 -14.71 -1.48
CA ASN A 71 11.78 -14.44 -0.05
C ASN A 71 12.77 -13.28 0.22
N GLU A 72 12.95 -12.37 -0.74
CA GLU A 72 13.86 -11.21 -0.62
C GLU A 72 13.12 -10.02 0.02
N THR A 73 12.73 -10.18 1.29
CA THR A 73 11.87 -9.22 2.00
C THR A 73 12.51 -7.85 2.17
N GLU A 74 13.83 -7.78 2.42
CA GLU A 74 14.57 -6.50 2.51
C GLU A 74 14.58 -5.73 1.19
N ARG A 75 14.69 -6.43 0.06
CA ARG A 75 14.62 -5.77 -1.25
C ARG A 75 13.22 -5.30 -1.55
N ALA A 76 12.21 -6.11 -1.23
CA ALA A 76 10.82 -5.71 -1.31
C ALA A 76 10.56 -4.43 -0.49
N ARG A 77 11.11 -4.32 0.73
CA ARG A 77 11.04 -3.07 1.54
C ARG A 77 11.63 -1.87 0.81
N SER A 78 12.85 -2.00 0.27
CA SER A 78 13.49 -0.90 -0.47
C SER A 78 12.66 -0.46 -1.70
N ILE A 79 11.95 -1.40 -2.34
CA ILE A 79 11.05 -1.10 -3.46
C ILE A 79 9.83 -0.33 -2.97
N TYR A 80 9.23 -0.73 -1.84
CA TYR A 80 8.12 -0.01 -1.25
C TYR A 80 8.50 1.40 -0.78
N GLU A 81 9.70 1.59 -0.22
CA GLU A 81 10.20 2.93 0.14
C GLU A 81 10.36 3.82 -1.09
N ARG A 82 10.88 3.28 -2.20
CA ARG A 82 10.95 4.01 -3.47
C ARG A 82 9.57 4.30 -4.04
N PHE A 83 8.67 3.33 -3.98
CA PHE A 83 7.29 3.47 -4.43
C PHE A 83 6.57 4.60 -3.66
N PHE A 84 6.79 4.68 -2.36
CA PHE A 84 6.33 5.77 -1.50
C PHE A 84 6.85 7.14 -1.92
N LEU A 85 8.12 7.25 -2.30
CA LEU A 85 8.70 8.51 -2.77
C LEU A 85 8.15 8.96 -4.13
N CYS A 86 7.83 8.00 -5.01
CA CYS A 86 7.28 8.30 -6.34
C CYS A 86 5.79 8.65 -6.31
N HIS A 87 5.01 7.99 -5.46
CA HIS A 87 3.55 8.11 -5.41
C HIS A 87 3.08 8.31 -3.96
N PRO A 88 3.20 9.51 -3.37
CA PRO A 88 2.84 9.77 -1.99
C PRO A 88 1.32 9.90 -1.82
N LYS A 89 0.59 8.80 -2.05
CA LYS A 89 -0.87 8.70 -1.90
C LYS A 89 -1.24 7.79 -0.75
N ALA A 90 -2.37 8.01 -0.08
CA ALA A 90 -2.88 7.11 0.97
C ALA A 90 -2.84 5.62 0.58
N SER A 91 -3.23 5.29 -0.66
CA SER A 91 -3.21 3.91 -1.17
C SER A 91 -1.80 3.28 -1.21
N SER A 92 -0.75 4.09 -1.36
CA SER A 92 0.63 3.61 -1.34
C SER A 92 1.06 3.20 0.08
N PHE A 93 0.69 4.00 1.08
CA PHE A 93 0.99 3.76 2.49
C PHE A 93 0.25 2.54 3.02
N ILE A 94 -1.05 2.44 2.74
CA ILE A 94 -1.88 1.30 3.14
C ILE A 94 -1.26 0.00 2.61
N ARG A 95 -0.85 -0.02 1.33
CA ARG A 95 -0.22 -1.19 0.72
C ARG A 95 1.16 -1.52 1.30
N TYR A 96 1.94 -0.50 1.68
CA TYR A 96 3.23 -0.73 2.33
C TYR A 96 3.04 -1.27 3.76
N ALA A 97 2.09 -0.73 4.51
CA ALA A 97 1.75 -1.23 5.83
C ALA A 97 1.22 -2.67 5.76
N GLU A 98 0.28 -2.99 4.86
CA GLU A 98 -0.18 -4.37 4.63
C GLU A 98 0.97 -5.34 4.33
N PHE A 99 2.00 -4.89 3.61
CA PHE A 99 3.19 -5.66 3.33
C PHE A 99 4.01 -5.95 4.60
N GLU A 100 4.25 -4.94 5.43
CA GLU A 100 4.99 -5.12 6.70
C GLU A 100 4.23 -6.06 7.65
N VAL A 101 2.89 -5.97 7.68
CA VAL A 101 2.03 -6.90 8.43
C VAL A 101 2.17 -8.33 7.93
N LYS A 102 2.18 -8.54 6.60
CA LYS A 102 2.42 -9.87 6.00
C LYS A 102 3.81 -10.41 6.33
N CYS A 103 4.79 -9.54 6.53
CA CYS A 103 6.13 -9.91 6.99
C CYS A 103 6.20 -10.19 8.50
N GLY A 104 5.14 -9.88 9.26
CA GLY A 104 5.09 -10.04 10.72
C GLY A 104 5.63 -8.84 11.50
N GLU A 105 6.03 -7.76 10.83
CA GLU A 105 6.66 -6.58 11.43
C GLU A 105 5.63 -5.49 11.76
N VAL A 106 4.78 -5.77 12.75
CA VAL A 106 3.68 -4.88 13.18
C VAL A 106 4.18 -3.51 13.63
N SER A 107 5.32 -3.44 14.31
CA SER A 107 5.89 -2.16 14.77
C SER A 107 6.24 -1.26 13.59
N ARG A 108 6.83 -1.81 12.52
CA ARG A 108 7.17 -1.03 11.32
C ARG A 108 5.93 -0.59 10.55
N ALA A 109 4.89 -1.43 10.51
CA ALA A 109 3.62 -1.04 9.90
C ALA A 109 3.03 0.21 10.58
N ARG A 110 3.16 0.34 11.91
CA ARG A 110 2.78 1.55 12.65
C ARG A 110 3.62 2.76 12.25
N ASP A 111 4.93 2.61 12.22
CA ASP A 111 5.84 3.69 11.79
C ASP A 111 5.52 4.18 10.37
N VAL A 112 5.01 3.30 9.49
CA VAL A 112 4.54 3.66 8.15
C VAL A 112 3.27 4.50 8.21
N TYR A 113 2.29 4.11 9.02
CA TYR A 113 1.05 4.87 9.20
C TYR A 113 1.30 6.23 9.86
N GLU A 114 2.16 6.32 10.85
CA GLU A 114 2.52 7.59 11.50
C GLU A 114 3.20 8.54 10.50
N ARG A 115 4.17 8.05 9.71
CA ARG A 115 4.79 8.82 8.63
C ARG A 115 3.80 9.23 7.54
N ALA A 116 2.78 8.41 7.31
CA ALA A 116 1.72 8.72 6.35
C ALA A 116 0.85 9.86 6.85
N MET A 117 0.52 9.88 8.14
CA MET A 117 -0.24 10.96 8.77
C MET A 117 0.48 12.29 8.62
N GLU A 118 1.76 12.36 8.99
CA GLU A 118 2.57 13.59 8.89
C GLU A 118 2.67 14.14 7.45
N LYS A 119 2.70 13.25 6.45
CA LYS A 119 2.83 13.66 5.04
C LYS A 119 1.51 14.06 4.39
N LEU A 120 0.39 13.53 4.87
CA LEU A 120 -0.93 13.73 4.28
C LEU A 120 -1.76 14.79 5.02
N GLU A 121 -1.18 15.58 5.92
CA GLU A 121 -1.85 16.65 6.71
C GLU A 121 -2.52 17.77 5.88
N GLY A 122 -2.52 17.69 4.54
CA GLY A 122 -3.14 18.67 3.65
C GLY A 122 -4.34 18.18 2.84
N ASP A 123 -4.60 16.87 2.77
CA ASP A 123 -5.69 16.30 1.97
C ASP A 123 -6.65 15.47 2.84
N TYR A 124 -7.81 16.05 3.12
CA TYR A 124 -8.80 15.43 4.00
C TYR A 124 -9.36 14.11 3.46
N GLU A 125 -9.43 13.92 2.14
CA GLU A 125 -9.95 12.68 1.53
C GLU A 125 -8.93 11.53 1.65
N GLU A 126 -7.66 11.83 1.37
CA GLU A 126 -6.59 10.85 1.55
C GLU A 126 -6.34 10.52 3.02
N ALA A 127 -6.47 11.52 3.91
CA ALA A 127 -6.37 11.32 5.35
C ALA A 127 -7.49 10.42 5.89
N GLU A 128 -8.75 10.59 5.44
CA GLU A 128 -9.86 9.73 5.86
C GLU A 128 -9.61 8.26 5.53
N MET A 129 -9.19 7.97 4.29
CA MET A 129 -8.85 6.60 3.88
C MET A 129 -7.71 6.03 4.73
N LEU A 130 -6.69 6.84 5.04
CA LEU A 130 -5.58 6.42 5.87
C LEU A 130 -6.03 6.09 7.30
N TYR A 131 -6.84 6.93 7.94
CA TYR A 131 -7.32 6.70 9.30
C TYR A 131 -8.20 5.46 9.41
N LEU A 132 -9.07 5.23 8.43
CA LEU A 132 -9.90 4.03 8.36
C LEU A 132 -9.02 2.78 8.29
N ALA A 133 -8.04 2.76 7.37
CA ALA A 133 -7.12 1.64 7.24
C ALA A 133 -6.26 1.43 8.49
N PHE A 134 -5.81 2.51 9.13
CA PHE A 134 -5.00 2.43 10.35
C PHE A 134 -5.82 1.87 11.53
N ALA A 135 -7.08 2.27 11.67
CA ALA A 135 -7.98 1.74 12.68
C ALA A 135 -8.35 0.26 12.45
N GLU A 136 -8.58 -0.14 11.20
CA GLU A 136 -8.78 -1.56 10.82
C GLU A 136 -7.53 -2.40 11.11
N PHE A 137 -6.34 -1.84 10.86
CA PHE A 137 -5.08 -2.49 11.17
C PHE A 137 -4.90 -2.73 12.68
N GLU A 138 -5.13 -1.72 13.54
CA GLU A 138 -5.02 -1.89 14.99
C GLU A 138 -6.10 -2.85 15.54
N GLN A 139 -7.30 -2.87 14.93
CA GLN A 139 -8.31 -3.89 15.23
C GLN A 139 -7.81 -5.30 14.90
N GLY A 140 -7.19 -5.49 13.73
CA GLY A 140 -6.56 -6.75 13.36
C GLY A 140 -5.44 -7.18 14.30
N CYS A 141 -4.77 -6.23 14.95
CA CYS A 141 -3.74 -6.48 15.97
C CYS A 141 -4.31 -6.71 17.39
N ASN A 142 -5.63 -6.68 17.56
CA ASN A 142 -6.33 -6.71 18.86
C ASN A 142 -6.01 -5.53 19.81
N GLU A 143 -5.55 -4.40 19.28
CA GLU A 143 -5.19 -3.21 20.06
C GLU A 143 -6.33 -2.19 20.05
N PHE A 144 -7.44 -2.58 20.68
CA PHE A 144 -8.70 -1.83 20.63
C PHE A 144 -8.62 -0.43 21.26
N GLN A 145 -7.82 -0.24 22.31
CA GLN A 145 -7.59 1.11 22.87
C GLN A 145 -6.94 2.05 21.85
N ARG A 146 -5.98 1.57 21.05
CA ARG A 146 -5.30 2.40 20.05
C ARG A 146 -6.22 2.74 18.89
N ALA A 147 -6.99 1.75 18.41
CA ALA A 147 -8.02 1.97 17.40
C ALA A 147 -9.01 3.08 17.82
N ARG A 148 -9.44 3.11 19.09
CA ARG A 148 -10.29 4.20 19.64
C ARG A 148 -9.65 5.57 19.54
N VAL A 149 -8.39 5.68 19.91
CA VAL A 149 -7.66 6.96 19.87
C VAL A 149 -7.56 7.45 18.43
N ILE A 150 -7.26 6.56 17.49
CA ILE A 150 -7.19 6.88 16.06
C ILE A 150 -8.54 7.37 15.54
N TYR A 151 -9.65 6.69 15.87
CA TYR A 151 -10.98 7.14 15.46
C TYR A 151 -11.34 8.52 16.02
N LYS A 152 -11.05 8.78 17.30
CA LYS A 152 -11.30 10.10 17.90
C LYS A 152 -10.46 11.18 17.22
N PHE A 153 -9.18 10.89 17.00
CA PHE A 153 -8.28 11.81 16.29
C PHE A 153 -8.78 12.12 14.87
N ALA A 154 -9.20 11.10 14.14
CA ALA A 154 -9.73 11.28 12.79
C ALA A 154 -11.00 12.14 12.75
N LEU A 155 -11.88 12.01 13.76
CA LEU A 155 -13.08 12.84 13.90
C LEU A 155 -12.76 14.30 14.25
N ASP A 156 -11.68 14.56 14.98
CA ASP A 156 -11.25 15.92 15.31
C ASP A 156 -10.60 16.63 14.11
N HIS A 157 -9.96 15.88 13.21
CA HIS A 157 -9.22 16.40 12.06
C HIS A 157 -10.05 16.49 10.75
N ILE A 158 -11.14 15.73 10.62
CA ILE A 158 -11.97 15.71 9.40
C ILE A 158 -13.29 16.45 9.64
N PRO A 159 -13.70 17.38 8.75
CA PRO A 159 -14.97 18.07 8.88
C PRO A 159 -16.16 17.10 8.81
N ILE A 160 -17.10 17.31 9.74
CA ILE A 160 -18.24 16.42 10.06
C ILE A 160 -19.11 16.05 8.84
N GLY A 161 -19.19 16.92 7.83
CA GLY A 161 -19.97 16.66 6.61
C GLY A 161 -19.39 15.62 5.65
N ARG A 162 -18.14 15.18 5.85
CA ARG A 162 -17.49 14.11 5.04
C ARG A 162 -17.24 12.83 5.83
N ALA A 163 -17.12 12.93 7.16
CA ALA A 163 -16.80 11.82 8.05
C ALA A 163 -17.95 10.82 8.31
N GLU A 164 -18.99 10.76 7.47
CA GLU A 164 -20.13 9.84 7.68
C GLU A 164 -19.70 8.36 7.67
N GLU A 165 -18.79 8.00 6.77
CA GLU A 165 -18.24 6.65 6.71
C GLU A 165 -17.41 6.35 7.96
N LEU A 166 -16.56 7.29 8.37
CA LEU A 166 -15.75 7.17 9.57
C LEU A 166 -16.60 7.00 10.84
N TYR A 167 -17.67 7.78 11.00
CA TYR A 167 -18.63 7.62 12.10
C TYR A 167 -19.32 6.25 12.06
N THR A 168 -19.72 5.77 10.89
CA THR A 168 -20.39 4.48 10.75
C THR A 168 -19.47 3.33 11.16
N ARG A 169 -18.21 3.38 10.74
CA ARG A 169 -17.17 2.41 11.13
C ARG A 169 -16.85 2.48 12.62
N PHE A 170 -16.75 3.69 13.19
CA PHE A 170 -16.52 3.88 14.62
C PHE A 170 -17.66 3.33 15.49
N ILE A 171 -18.92 3.55 15.10
CA ILE A 171 -20.08 2.99 15.80
C ILE A 171 -20.08 1.45 15.70
N ALA A 172 -19.78 0.89 14.53
CA ALA A 172 -19.67 -0.56 14.36
C ALA A 172 -18.57 -1.15 15.27
N PHE A 173 -17.43 -0.45 15.36
CA PHE A 173 -16.32 -0.81 16.25
C PHE A 173 -16.73 -0.75 17.74
N GLU A 174 -17.33 0.35 18.20
CA GLU A 174 -17.81 0.48 19.59
C GLU A 174 -18.91 -0.54 19.91
N LYS A 175 -19.74 -0.95 18.94
CA LYS A 175 -20.72 -2.01 19.16
C LYS A 175 -20.08 -3.38 19.37
N GLN A 176 -18.96 -3.66 18.72
CA GLN A 176 -18.27 -4.95 18.82
C GLN A 176 -17.33 -5.04 20.02
N HIS A 177 -16.65 -3.93 20.35
CA HIS A 177 -15.56 -3.91 21.33
C HIS A 177 -15.76 -2.89 22.47
N GLY A 178 -16.82 -2.08 22.42
CA GLY A 178 -17.15 -1.03 23.40
C GLY A 178 -17.86 -1.52 24.64
N ASP A 179 -17.59 -0.82 25.74
CA ASP A 179 -18.45 -0.83 26.93
C ASP A 179 -19.66 0.08 26.68
N LYS A 180 -20.78 -0.19 27.36
CA LYS A 180 -22.06 0.55 27.20
C LYS A 180 -21.89 2.08 27.25
N GLN A 181 -20.94 2.60 28.02
CA GLN A 181 -20.64 4.02 28.14
C GLN A 181 -19.94 4.61 26.90
N GLY A 182 -19.03 3.88 26.26
CA GLY A 182 -18.36 4.34 25.03
C GLY A 182 -19.32 4.42 23.84
N ILE A 183 -20.29 3.50 23.79
CA ILE A 183 -21.37 3.49 22.80
C ILE A 183 -22.28 4.71 22.99
N GLU A 184 -22.66 5.05 24.24
CA GLU A 184 -23.48 6.23 24.53
C GLU A 184 -22.75 7.53 24.17
N ASP A 185 -21.46 7.67 24.50
CA ASP A 185 -20.68 8.86 24.17
C ASP A 185 -20.51 9.05 22.65
N ALA A 186 -20.28 7.97 21.90
CA ALA A 186 -20.19 8.01 20.44
C ALA A 186 -21.53 8.43 19.78
N ILE A 187 -22.65 7.97 20.33
CA ILE A 187 -24.00 8.31 19.84
C ILE A 187 -24.38 9.75 20.23
N VAL A 188 -24.00 10.20 21.43
CA VAL A 188 -24.26 11.58 21.91
C VAL A 188 -23.43 12.59 21.13
N GLY A 189 -22.18 12.25 20.76
CA GLY A 189 -21.34 13.08 19.87
C GLY A 189 -22.05 13.40 18.55
N ARG A 190 -22.62 12.38 17.88
CA ARG A 190 -23.38 12.52 16.63
C ARG A 190 -24.66 13.37 16.78
N ARG A 191 -25.28 13.39 17.97
CA ARG A 191 -26.49 14.18 18.26
C ARG A 191 -26.21 15.65 18.61
N ARG A 192 -25.00 15.99 19.06
CA ARG A 192 -24.61 17.38 19.36
C ARG A 192 -24.15 18.16 18.13
N THR A 193 -23.92 17.47 17.02
CA THR A 193 -23.37 18.02 15.77
C THR A 193 -24.40 18.09 14.62
N LEU A 194 -25.66 17.73 14.87
CA LEU A 194 -26.82 18.08 14.04
C LEU A 194 -27.50 19.33 14.62
#